data_AF-A0A485L0N8-F1
#
_entry.id   AF-A0A485L0N8-F1
#
_cell.length_a   1.000
_cell.length_b   1.000
_cell.length_c   1.000
_cell.angle_alpha   90.00
_cell.angle_beta   90.00
_cell.angle_gamma   90.00
#
_symmetry.space_group_name_H-M   'P 1'
#
loop_
_entity.id
_entity.type
_entity.pdbx_description
1 polymer ?
#
loop_
_entity_poly.entity_id
_entity_poly.type
_entity_poly.pdbx_seq_one_letter_code
_entity_poly.pdbx_strand_id
1 'polypeptide(L)'
;MSFTKWFHDVLSTAPASPGVATSEARTTHGALASAIPSHWPTSINDTAVPCVDSHIASARLHEGMAKFNINAFDGIAFCIQHNVVAASPHSVAQFLLQHNAKLDKYEVGDYLVRKSWNKECFSALVLDAFVNALDFRGLVLDDAIRKYLTYFRLPQEASQIDRLIDRFATRYHESNPTFLPSVDVVFIVSFSIILLQTDLHNPKVVTKMTKEHFLRGLAGINPGGNDLPATYLGGIYDRIQQCPLALTHAAHMSLPACDECKAPMHGGDQYTSVVVDDAVFCEALDTWTVVKNVSLCDACCAGRQAAASRSRDGFWDIGRIL
;
A
#
# COMPACT_ATOMS: atom_id res chain seq x y z
N MET A 1 -10.33 -30.07 7.05
CA MET A 1 -9.02 -29.56 6.59
C MET A 1 -8.88 -28.14 7.14
N SER A 2 -7.74 -27.76 7.71
CA SER A 2 -7.62 -26.42 8.32
C SER A 2 -7.58 -25.33 7.25
N PHE A 3 -8.34 -24.25 7.48
CA PHE A 3 -8.34 -23.02 6.68
C PHE A 3 -6.91 -22.49 6.45
N THR A 4 -6.08 -22.53 7.50
CA THR A 4 -4.66 -22.15 7.48
C THR A 4 -3.82 -22.98 6.53
N LYS A 5 -4.15 -24.28 6.33
CA LYS A 5 -3.40 -25.16 5.42
C LYS A 5 -3.68 -24.80 3.96
N TRP A 6 -4.95 -24.64 3.60
CA TRP A 6 -5.33 -24.23 2.24
C TRP A 6 -4.82 -22.81 1.92
N PHE A 7 -4.86 -21.89 2.89
CA PHE A 7 -4.23 -20.56 2.79
C PHE A 7 -2.72 -20.66 2.48
N HIS A 8 -1.99 -21.54 3.17
CA HIS A 8 -0.58 -21.79 2.91
C HIS A 8 -0.35 -22.42 1.52
N ASP A 9 -1.16 -23.41 1.13
CA ASP A 9 -1.07 -24.11 -0.15
C ASP A 9 -1.36 -23.17 -1.36
N VAL A 10 -2.27 -22.20 -1.22
CA VAL A 10 -2.56 -21.18 -2.25
C VAL A 10 -1.40 -20.19 -2.41
N LEU A 11 -0.83 -19.70 -1.30
CA LEU A 11 0.30 -18.76 -1.32
C LEU A 11 1.63 -19.42 -1.69
N SER A 12 1.83 -20.70 -1.36
CA SER A 12 3.06 -21.47 -1.66
C SER A 12 3.20 -21.90 -3.13
N THR A 13 2.40 -21.33 -4.04
CA THR A 13 2.61 -21.44 -5.49
C THR A 13 3.60 -20.40 -6.05
N ALA A 14 4.17 -19.55 -5.19
CA ALA A 14 5.36 -18.74 -5.46
C ALA A 14 6.65 -19.49 -5.02
N PRO A 15 7.79 -19.28 -5.71
CA PRO A 15 9.04 -19.98 -5.40
C PRO A 15 9.59 -19.56 -4.02
N ALA A 16 9.88 -20.55 -3.16
CA ALA A 16 10.26 -20.31 -1.77
C ALA A 16 11.75 -20.00 -1.56
N SER A 17 12.05 -19.30 -0.47
CA SER A 17 13.33 -19.32 0.24
C SER A 17 13.12 -19.00 1.73
N PRO A 18 13.99 -19.45 2.66
CA PRO A 18 13.45 -20.12 3.85
C PRO A 18 13.54 -19.39 5.20
N GLY A 19 12.44 -19.48 5.97
CA GLY A 19 12.45 -19.91 7.38
C GLY A 19 12.68 -18.90 8.50
N VAL A 20 11.80 -18.92 9.52
CA VAL A 20 12.07 -19.24 10.95
C VAL A 20 10.81 -19.01 11.82
N ALA A 21 10.70 -19.70 12.96
CA ALA A 21 9.56 -19.68 13.91
C ALA A 21 10.06 -19.62 15.38
N THR A 22 9.27 -19.47 16.46
CA THR A 22 7.79 -19.58 16.66
C THR A 22 7.34 -18.75 17.88
N SER A 23 6.04 -18.42 17.97
CA SER A 23 5.27 -18.01 19.19
C SER A 23 5.76 -16.74 19.94
N GLU A 24 5.08 -16.12 20.92
CA GLU A 24 3.81 -16.38 21.62
C GLU A 24 3.28 -15.11 22.35
N ALA A 25 2.12 -15.23 23.00
CA ALA A 25 1.59 -14.40 24.11
C ALA A 25 1.09 -12.96 23.84
N ARG A 26 -0.16 -12.72 24.29
CA ARG A 26 -0.93 -11.47 24.27
C ARG A 26 -1.17 -11.01 25.71
N THR A 27 -0.74 -9.79 26.10
CA THR A 27 -1.09 -9.25 27.44
C THR A 27 -1.17 -7.72 27.53
N THR A 28 -2.34 -7.24 27.97
CA THR A 28 -2.65 -6.01 28.75
C THR A 28 -2.22 -4.62 28.26
N HIS A 29 -3.23 -3.76 28.07
CA HIS A 29 -3.12 -2.30 28.05
C HIS A 29 -2.74 -1.71 29.42
N GLY A 30 -1.99 -0.61 29.44
CA GLY A 30 -1.75 0.16 30.66
C GLY A 30 -1.05 1.52 30.42
N ALA A 31 -1.71 2.59 30.88
CA ALA A 31 -1.19 3.95 31.13
C ALA A 31 -0.53 4.76 29.99
N LEU A 32 -1.21 5.87 29.64
CA LEU A 32 -0.65 7.03 28.94
C LEU A 32 0.32 7.80 29.86
N ALA A 33 1.46 8.25 29.31
CA ALA A 33 2.06 9.59 29.44
C ALA A 33 3.61 9.58 29.42
N SER A 34 4.19 10.66 28.85
CA SER A 34 5.59 11.09 29.01
C SER A 34 6.72 10.20 28.46
N ALA A 35 7.08 10.40 27.19
CA ALA A 35 8.44 10.16 26.69
C ALA A 35 8.73 10.94 25.37
N ILE A 36 9.01 12.24 25.44
CA ILE A 36 9.66 12.96 24.32
C ILE A 36 11.19 12.85 24.51
N PRO A 37 11.94 12.31 23.53
CA PRO A 37 13.40 12.23 23.63
C PRO A 37 14.06 13.61 23.72
N SER A 38 15.03 13.76 24.62
CA SER A 38 15.69 15.02 25.01
C SER A 38 16.61 15.66 23.95
N HIS A 39 16.57 15.18 22.70
CA HIS A 39 17.27 15.78 21.55
C HIS A 39 16.33 16.41 20.52
N TRP A 40 15.01 16.40 20.77
CA TRP A 40 14.02 17.09 19.92
C TRP A 40 13.97 18.60 20.23
N PRO A 41 14.04 19.49 19.22
CA PRO A 41 14.02 20.94 19.43
C PRO A 41 12.70 21.38 20.07
N THR A 42 12.80 22.01 21.25
CA THR A 42 11.66 22.19 22.17
C THR A 42 11.08 23.61 22.17
N SER A 43 11.40 24.41 21.15
CA SER A 43 10.88 25.78 21.00
C SER A 43 10.77 26.14 19.53
N ILE A 44 9.54 26.38 19.06
CA ILE A 44 9.28 27.14 17.83
C ILE A 44 9.03 28.57 18.30
N ASN A 45 9.92 29.48 17.91
CA ASN A 45 9.77 30.90 18.19
C ASN A 45 8.78 31.49 17.17
N ASP A 46 7.77 32.23 17.65
CA ASP A 46 6.83 32.95 16.79
C ASP A 46 7.54 34.11 16.06
N THR A 47 8.03 33.84 14.85
CA THR A 47 8.42 34.86 13.87
C THR A 47 7.78 34.54 12.53
N ALA A 48 7.14 35.54 11.93
CA ALA A 48 6.25 35.41 10.78
C ALA A 48 6.78 34.51 9.66
N VAL A 49 6.00 33.47 9.33
CA VAL A 49 6.25 32.59 8.17
C VAL A 49 6.12 33.42 6.89
N PRO A 50 7.18 33.55 6.07
CA PRO A 50 7.07 34.19 4.76
C PRO A 50 6.09 33.40 3.88
N CYS A 51 5.34 34.09 3.01
CA CYS A 51 4.49 33.43 2.03
C CYS A 51 5.36 32.55 1.11
N VAL A 52 5.40 31.24 1.38
CA VAL A 52 6.09 30.27 0.51
C VAL A 52 5.42 30.31 -0.85
N ASP A 53 6.19 30.62 -1.90
CA ASP A 53 5.65 30.68 -3.25
C ASP A 53 4.93 29.37 -3.61
N SER A 54 3.67 29.51 -4.03
CA SER A 54 2.78 28.38 -4.35
C SER A 54 3.42 27.39 -5.36
N HIS A 55 4.26 27.91 -6.26
CA HIS A 55 5.04 27.12 -7.21
C HIS A 55 6.09 26.23 -6.54
N ILE A 56 6.83 26.74 -5.54
CA ILE A 56 7.85 25.96 -4.79
C ILE A 56 7.17 24.88 -3.94
N ALA A 57 6.04 25.20 -3.31
CA ALA A 57 5.25 24.22 -2.57
C ALA A 57 4.73 23.09 -3.48
N SER A 58 4.22 23.44 -4.68
CA SER A 58 3.79 22.46 -5.67
C SER A 58 4.96 21.60 -6.17
N ALA A 59 6.11 22.19 -6.49
CA ALA A 59 7.27 21.45 -6.98
C ALA A 59 7.75 20.40 -5.97
N ARG A 60 7.88 20.79 -4.69
CA ARG A 60 8.27 19.88 -3.59
C ARG A 60 7.25 18.75 -3.39
N LEU A 61 5.95 19.03 -3.53
CA LEU A 61 4.92 17.99 -3.48
C LEU A 61 5.10 16.97 -4.62
N HIS A 62 5.37 17.43 -5.85
CA HIS A 62 5.61 16.54 -6.98
C HIS A 62 6.88 15.70 -6.82
N GLU A 63 7.98 16.30 -6.36
CA GLU A 63 9.23 15.58 -6.10
C GLU A 63 9.07 14.54 -4.96
N GLY A 64 8.38 14.89 -3.87
CA GLY A 64 8.12 13.98 -2.75
C GLY A 64 7.29 12.76 -3.16
N MET A 65 6.26 12.93 -3.99
CA MET A 65 5.52 11.80 -4.58
C MET A 65 6.40 10.97 -5.54
N ALA A 66 7.27 11.61 -6.33
CA ALA A 66 8.16 10.89 -7.24
C ALA A 66 9.16 10.01 -6.46
N LYS A 67 9.74 10.53 -5.37
CA LYS A 67 10.58 9.76 -4.44
C LYS A 67 9.79 8.64 -3.75
N PHE A 68 8.56 8.93 -3.30
CA PHE A 68 7.68 7.92 -2.67
C PHE A 68 7.44 6.71 -3.58
N ASN A 69 7.27 6.95 -4.88
CA ASN A 69 7.02 5.89 -5.87
C ASN A 69 8.27 5.05 -6.20
N ILE A 70 9.45 5.43 -5.70
CA ILE A 70 10.70 4.66 -5.76
C ILE A 70 10.93 3.97 -4.41
N ASN A 71 10.75 4.71 -3.31
CA ASN A 71 10.81 4.22 -1.94
C ASN A 71 9.90 5.09 -1.05
N ALA A 72 8.86 4.48 -0.49
CA ALA A 72 7.89 5.18 0.35
C ALA A 72 8.52 5.89 1.57
N PHE A 73 9.53 5.29 2.19
CA PHE A 73 10.18 5.86 3.38
C PHE A 73 10.95 7.13 3.03
N ASP A 74 11.70 7.11 1.92
CA ASP A 74 12.47 8.27 1.46
C ASP A 74 11.54 9.39 0.97
N GLY A 75 10.45 9.04 0.29
CA GLY A 75 9.41 10.00 -0.12
C GLY A 75 8.73 10.69 1.06
N ILE A 76 8.31 9.95 2.09
CA ILE A 76 7.73 10.54 3.30
C ILE A 76 8.77 11.35 4.08
N ALA A 77 10.02 10.88 4.20
CA ALA A 77 11.09 11.62 4.85
C ALA A 77 11.36 12.96 4.16
N PHE A 78 11.44 12.99 2.83
CA PHE A 78 11.57 14.20 2.04
C PHE A 78 10.37 15.15 2.23
N CYS A 79 9.14 14.63 2.15
CA CYS A 79 7.93 15.42 2.38
C CYS A 79 7.92 16.09 3.76
N ILE A 80 8.43 15.40 4.79
CA ILE A 80 8.56 15.95 6.15
C ILE A 80 9.67 17.00 6.21
N GLN A 81 10.87 16.69 5.72
CA GLN A 81 12.03 17.59 5.74
C GLN A 81 11.76 18.92 5.02
N HIS A 82 10.99 18.89 3.93
CA HIS A 82 10.67 20.07 3.12
C HIS A 82 9.34 20.75 3.50
N ASN A 83 8.71 20.36 4.62
CA ASN A 83 7.44 20.86 5.14
C ASN A 83 6.24 20.72 4.18
N VAL A 84 6.26 19.70 3.32
CA VAL A 84 5.11 19.31 2.47
C VAL A 84 4.06 18.57 3.32
N VAL A 85 4.52 17.75 4.27
CA VAL A 85 3.68 16.97 5.18
C VAL A 85 4.23 17.15 6.60
N ALA A 86 3.38 17.45 7.58
CA ALA A 86 3.85 17.52 8.98
C ALA A 86 4.27 16.14 9.50
N ALA A 87 5.23 16.11 10.44
CA ALA A 87 5.79 14.89 11.04
C ALA A 87 4.81 14.18 12.01
N SER A 88 3.57 13.90 11.57
CA SER A 88 2.54 13.23 12.36
C SER A 88 1.89 12.07 11.59
N PRO A 89 1.47 10.99 12.27
CA PRO A 89 0.81 9.86 11.60
C PRO A 89 -0.45 10.27 10.84
N HIS A 90 -1.23 11.20 11.38
CA HIS A 90 -2.45 11.73 10.76
C HIS A 90 -2.16 12.50 9.47
N SER A 91 -1.12 13.33 9.46
CA SER A 91 -0.73 14.12 8.28
C SER A 91 -0.21 13.22 7.15
N VAL A 92 0.58 12.20 7.49
CA VAL A 92 1.06 11.21 6.51
C VAL A 92 -0.10 10.35 5.99
N ALA A 93 -1.00 9.87 6.86
CA ALA A 93 -2.21 9.16 6.44
C ALA A 93 -3.08 9.99 5.49
N GLN A 94 -3.28 11.28 5.80
CA GLN A 94 -4.01 12.21 4.96
C GLN A 94 -3.34 12.43 3.61
N PHE A 95 -2.02 12.57 3.56
CA PHE A 95 -1.24 12.65 2.32
C PHE A 95 -1.45 11.41 1.43
N LEU A 96 -1.36 10.21 2.01
CA LEU A 96 -1.59 8.94 1.28
C LEU A 96 -3.01 8.87 0.69
N LEU A 97 -4.02 9.29 1.46
CA LEU A 97 -5.42 9.31 1.02
C LEU A 97 -5.70 10.37 -0.07
N GLN A 98 -5.17 11.58 0.09
CA GLN A 98 -5.38 12.69 -0.84
C GLN A 98 -4.65 12.50 -2.17
N HIS A 99 -3.47 11.87 -2.15
CA HIS A 99 -2.64 11.69 -3.34
C HIS A 99 -2.66 10.27 -3.92
N ASN A 100 -3.51 9.37 -3.42
CA ASN A 100 -3.70 7.98 -3.90
C ASN A 100 -3.65 7.80 -5.44
N ALA A 101 -4.23 8.71 -6.22
CA ALA A 101 -4.23 8.64 -7.69
C ALA A 101 -2.84 8.85 -8.34
N LYS A 102 -1.84 9.33 -7.59
CA LYS A 102 -0.47 9.65 -8.04
C LYS A 102 0.62 8.85 -7.31
N LEU A 103 0.27 8.16 -6.22
CA LEU A 103 1.19 7.31 -5.45
C LEU A 103 1.15 5.87 -5.98
N ASP A 104 2.28 5.18 -5.98
CA ASP A 104 2.30 3.76 -6.30
C ASP A 104 1.65 2.93 -5.18
N LYS A 105 0.67 2.12 -5.56
CA LYS A 105 -0.17 1.38 -4.62
C LYS A 105 0.54 0.21 -3.93
N TYR A 106 1.63 -0.30 -4.50
CA TYR A 106 2.49 -1.26 -3.82
C TYR A 106 3.27 -0.57 -2.72
N GLU A 107 3.88 0.58 -3.01
CA GLU A 107 4.61 1.40 -2.02
C GLU A 107 3.70 1.88 -0.87
N VAL A 108 2.45 2.29 -1.15
CA VAL A 108 1.46 2.57 -0.09
C VAL A 108 1.19 1.32 0.75
N GLY A 109 0.98 0.17 0.11
CA GLY A 109 0.63 -1.08 0.79
C GLY A 109 1.73 -1.59 1.70
N ASP A 110 2.98 -1.59 1.22
CA ASP A 110 4.14 -2.01 2.00
C ASP A 110 4.50 -1.00 3.11
N TYR A 111 4.49 0.31 2.83
CA TYR A 111 4.80 1.34 3.82
C TYR A 111 3.95 1.21 5.10
N LEU A 112 2.65 0.95 4.94
CA LEU A 112 1.69 0.83 6.05
C LEU A 112 1.93 -0.38 6.97
N VAL A 113 2.60 -1.43 6.49
CA VAL A 113 2.78 -2.71 7.20
C VAL A 113 4.22 -3.01 7.61
N ARG A 114 5.19 -2.40 6.91
CA ARG A 114 6.63 -2.69 7.05
C ARG A 114 7.10 -2.28 8.44
N LYS A 115 7.85 -3.19 9.07
CA LYS A 115 8.46 -2.93 10.38
C LYS A 115 9.67 -2.04 10.18
N SER A 116 9.70 -0.89 10.84
CA SER A 116 10.95 -0.17 11.06
C SER A 116 11.83 -0.98 12.03
N TRP A 117 13.15 -0.73 12.00
CA TRP A 117 14.13 -1.36 12.89
C TRP A 117 13.85 -1.08 14.38
N ASN A 118 13.13 0.00 14.68
CA ASN A 118 12.58 0.30 16.00
C ASN A 118 11.22 -0.41 16.20
N LYS A 119 11.06 -1.09 17.35
CA LYS A 119 9.86 -1.87 17.73
C LYS A 119 8.56 -1.05 17.84
N GLU A 120 8.63 0.28 17.88
CA GLU A 120 7.47 1.17 17.73
C GLU A 120 7.47 1.80 16.32
N CYS A 121 6.80 1.15 15.38
CA CYS A 121 6.82 1.56 13.98
C CYS A 121 5.85 2.72 13.73
N PHE A 122 6.37 3.91 13.40
CA PHE A 122 5.58 5.07 12.97
C PHE A 122 4.55 4.72 11.87
N SER A 123 4.94 3.87 10.91
CA SER A 123 4.05 3.31 9.88
C SER A 123 2.78 2.62 10.42
N ALA A 124 2.85 1.95 11.57
CA ALA A 124 1.68 1.31 12.17
C ALA A 124 0.70 2.36 12.74
N LEU A 125 1.22 3.45 13.29
CA LEU A 125 0.40 4.60 13.70
C LEU A 125 -0.20 5.32 12.47
N VAL A 126 0.54 5.36 11.35
CA VAL A 126 0.01 5.85 10.07
C VAL A 126 -1.13 4.95 9.59
N LEU A 127 -0.99 3.62 9.66
CA LEU A 127 -2.05 2.67 9.33
C LEU A 127 -3.29 2.90 10.21
N ASP A 128 -3.13 3.06 11.52
CA ASP A 128 -4.24 3.33 12.43
C ASP A 128 -4.95 4.65 12.05
N ALA A 129 -4.20 5.74 11.80
CA ALA A 129 -4.77 7.01 11.34
C ALA A 129 -5.43 6.91 9.94
N PHE A 130 -4.83 6.15 9.03
CA PHE A 130 -5.30 5.93 7.65
C PHE A 130 -6.63 5.19 7.62
N VAL A 131 -6.74 4.08 8.37
CA VAL A 131 -7.97 3.31 8.46
C VAL A 131 -9.07 4.11 9.18
N ASN A 132 -8.72 4.86 10.22
CA ASN A 132 -9.66 5.73 10.94
C ASN A 132 -10.23 6.87 10.08
N ALA A 133 -9.44 7.41 9.14
CA ALA A 133 -9.90 8.44 8.20
C ALA A 133 -10.85 7.90 7.11
N LEU A 134 -11.01 6.58 6.97
CA LEU A 134 -11.98 5.98 6.07
C LEU A 134 -13.35 5.83 6.73
N ASP A 135 -14.40 6.18 5.98
CA ASP A 135 -15.79 5.97 6.38
C ASP A 135 -16.34 4.67 5.79
N PHE A 136 -16.72 3.73 6.64
CA PHE A 136 -17.35 2.46 6.24
C PHE A 136 -18.83 2.35 6.66
N ARG A 137 -19.42 3.41 7.23
CA ARG A 137 -20.78 3.36 7.79
C ARG A 137 -21.82 3.03 6.72
N GLY A 138 -22.65 2.03 7.00
CA GLY A 138 -23.71 1.57 6.10
C GLY A 138 -23.24 0.75 4.89
N LEU A 139 -21.93 0.54 4.70
CA LEU A 139 -21.42 -0.35 3.67
C LEU A 139 -21.53 -1.80 4.14
N VAL A 140 -21.93 -2.70 3.24
CA VAL A 140 -21.74 -4.14 3.44
C VAL A 140 -20.24 -4.49 3.38
N LEU A 141 -19.84 -5.59 4.03
CA LEU A 141 -18.43 -5.90 4.27
C LEU A 141 -17.60 -5.97 2.98
N ASP A 142 -18.11 -6.57 1.91
CA ASP A 142 -17.41 -6.67 0.64
C ASP A 142 -17.25 -5.31 -0.06
N ASP A 143 -18.20 -4.39 0.06
CA ASP A 143 -18.06 -3.02 -0.45
C ASP A 143 -17.08 -2.19 0.38
N ALA A 144 -17.04 -2.39 1.70
CA ALA A 144 -16.04 -1.80 2.57
C ALA A 144 -14.62 -2.31 2.23
N ILE A 145 -14.47 -3.61 1.97
CA ILE A 145 -13.21 -4.22 1.50
C ILE A 145 -12.82 -3.66 0.13
N ARG A 146 -13.75 -3.57 -0.83
CA ARG A 146 -13.50 -2.94 -2.14
C ARG A 146 -12.97 -1.52 -1.97
N LYS A 147 -13.66 -0.69 -1.15
CA LYS A 147 -13.25 0.68 -0.85
C LYS A 147 -11.85 0.73 -0.26
N TYR A 148 -11.56 -0.08 0.75
CA TYR A 148 -10.26 -0.12 1.43
C TYR A 148 -9.12 -0.50 0.45
N LEU A 149 -9.35 -1.51 -0.38
CA LEU A 149 -8.39 -1.98 -1.39
C LEU A 149 -8.27 -1.05 -2.62
N THR A 150 -9.03 0.05 -2.71
CA THR A 150 -8.79 1.05 -3.77
C THR A 150 -7.51 1.86 -3.55
N TYR A 151 -6.96 1.88 -2.34
CA TYR A 151 -5.84 2.75 -1.97
C TYR A 151 -4.45 2.10 -2.03
N PHE A 152 -4.37 0.77 -1.96
CA PHE A 152 -3.10 0.04 -1.95
C PHE A 152 -3.26 -1.37 -2.53
N ARG A 153 -2.14 -1.98 -2.92
CA ARG A 153 -2.07 -3.40 -3.27
C ARG A 153 -1.87 -4.21 -1.99
N LEU A 154 -2.55 -5.37 -1.87
CA LEU A 154 -2.22 -6.29 -0.79
C LEU A 154 -0.75 -6.73 -0.90
N PRO A 155 0.04 -6.68 0.19
CA PRO A 155 1.38 -7.24 0.23
C PRO A 155 1.36 -8.75 -0.01
N GLN A 156 2.50 -9.33 -0.40
CA GLN A 156 2.61 -10.77 -0.65
C GLN A 156 2.76 -11.58 0.64
N GLU A 157 3.32 -10.99 1.70
CA GLU A 157 3.52 -11.65 2.98
C GLU A 157 2.22 -11.79 3.77
N ALA A 158 1.85 -13.02 4.13
CA ALA A 158 0.67 -13.31 4.94
C ALA A 158 0.62 -12.49 6.24
N SER A 159 1.78 -12.33 6.90
CA SER A 159 1.91 -11.56 8.16
C SER A 159 1.76 -10.04 8.00
N GLN A 160 1.84 -9.53 6.76
CA GLN A 160 1.55 -8.14 6.42
C GLN A 160 0.06 -7.95 6.09
N ILE A 161 -0.56 -8.89 5.35
CA ILE A 161 -2.01 -8.89 5.08
C ILE A 161 -2.78 -8.94 6.40
N ASP A 162 -2.39 -9.82 7.32
CA ASP A 162 -2.95 -9.96 8.68
C ASP A 162 -3.15 -8.60 9.38
N ARG A 163 -2.11 -7.74 9.36
CA ARG A 163 -2.13 -6.40 9.97
C ARG A 163 -3.12 -5.45 9.32
N LEU A 164 -3.20 -5.46 7.99
CA LEU A 164 -4.14 -4.60 7.25
C LEU A 164 -5.58 -4.99 7.55
N ILE A 165 -5.87 -6.29 7.65
CA ILE A 165 -7.21 -6.83 7.87
C ILE A 165 -7.62 -6.73 9.34
N ASP A 166 -6.70 -6.86 10.30
CA ASP A 166 -6.93 -6.61 11.74
C ASP A 166 -7.42 -5.16 11.99
N ARG A 167 -6.70 -4.17 11.44
CA ARG A 167 -7.10 -2.76 11.58
C ARG A 167 -8.39 -2.44 10.85
N PHE A 168 -8.56 -2.96 9.64
CA PHE A 168 -9.81 -2.83 8.90
C PHE A 168 -11.00 -3.45 9.65
N ALA A 169 -10.84 -4.66 10.21
CA ALA A 169 -11.91 -5.35 10.91
C ALA A 169 -12.37 -4.60 12.16
N THR A 170 -11.41 -4.07 12.92
CA THR A 170 -11.66 -3.21 14.09
C THR A 170 -12.50 -2.00 13.67
N ARG A 171 -12.02 -1.23 12.70
CA ARG A 171 -12.69 -0.01 12.22
C ARG A 171 -14.05 -0.25 11.58
N TYR A 172 -14.19 -1.33 10.80
CA TYR A 172 -15.46 -1.70 10.18
C TYR A 172 -16.50 -2.04 11.24
N HIS A 173 -16.12 -2.79 12.29
CA HIS A 173 -17.03 -3.13 13.38
C HIS A 173 -17.45 -1.89 14.20
N GLU A 174 -16.51 -0.98 14.52
CA GLU A 174 -16.83 0.32 15.13
C GLU A 174 -17.82 1.13 14.29
N SER A 175 -17.67 1.09 12.96
CA SER A 175 -18.53 1.82 12.02
C SER A 175 -19.90 1.14 11.81
N ASN A 176 -19.99 -0.17 12.01
CA ASN A 176 -21.15 -1.01 11.68
C ASN A 176 -21.39 -2.10 12.76
N PRO A 177 -21.61 -1.74 14.04
CA PRO A 177 -21.64 -2.70 15.15
C PRO A 177 -22.80 -3.70 15.09
N THR A 178 -23.81 -3.44 14.25
CA THR A 178 -24.99 -4.29 14.06
C THR A 178 -24.88 -5.28 12.89
N PHE A 179 -23.89 -5.14 12.01
CA PHE A 179 -23.79 -5.96 10.79
C PHE A 179 -23.17 -7.34 11.06
N LEU A 180 -22.17 -7.40 11.95
CA LEU A 180 -21.47 -8.62 12.34
C LEU A 180 -21.16 -8.56 13.85
N PRO A 181 -21.23 -9.68 14.59
CA PRO A 181 -21.33 -9.67 16.05
C PRO A 181 -20.01 -9.43 16.80
N SER A 182 -18.85 -9.52 16.14
CA SER A 182 -17.55 -9.19 16.74
C SER A 182 -16.51 -8.84 15.67
N VAL A 183 -15.43 -8.17 16.11
CA VAL A 183 -14.24 -7.90 15.28
C VAL A 183 -13.66 -9.18 14.71
N ASP A 184 -13.58 -10.27 15.50
CA ASP A 184 -13.06 -11.57 15.03
C ASP A 184 -13.88 -12.13 13.86
N VAL A 185 -15.21 -11.99 13.89
CA VAL A 185 -16.08 -12.43 12.78
C VAL A 185 -15.87 -11.55 11.54
N VAL A 186 -15.75 -10.23 11.71
CA VAL A 186 -15.40 -9.31 10.60
C VAL A 186 -14.07 -9.72 9.97
N PHE A 187 -13.05 -10.01 10.78
CA PHE A 187 -11.73 -10.44 10.34
C PHE A 187 -11.78 -11.75 9.55
N ILE A 188 -12.42 -12.80 10.09
CA ILE A 188 -12.56 -14.11 9.44
C ILE A 188 -13.30 -14.01 8.10
N VAL A 189 -14.41 -13.27 8.05
CA VAL A 189 -15.18 -13.11 6.81
C VAL A 189 -14.40 -12.24 5.81
N SER A 190 -13.64 -11.24 6.26
CA SER A 190 -12.80 -10.41 5.37
C SER A 190 -11.70 -11.22 4.69
N PHE A 191 -10.98 -12.05 5.46
CA PHE A 191 -10.02 -13.00 4.90
C PHE A 191 -10.69 -13.96 3.91
N SER A 192 -11.86 -14.49 4.25
CA SER A 192 -12.60 -15.42 3.38
C SER A 192 -13.08 -14.76 2.08
N ILE A 193 -13.36 -13.45 2.07
CA ILE A 193 -13.66 -12.67 0.87
C ILE A 193 -12.44 -12.53 -0.05
N ILE A 194 -11.26 -12.20 0.51
CA ILE A 194 -9.99 -12.09 -0.23
C ILE A 194 -9.58 -13.46 -0.83
N LEU A 195 -9.84 -14.53 -0.09
CA LEU A 195 -9.58 -15.89 -0.53
C LEU A 195 -10.58 -16.37 -1.60
N LEU A 196 -11.87 -16.08 -1.44
CA LEU A 196 -12.91 -16.35 -2.44
C LEU A 196 -12.58 -15.64 -3.77
N GLN A 197 -12.16 -14.38 -3.71
CA GLN A 197 -11.70 -13.64 -4.87
C GLN A 197 -10.57 -14.38 -5.62
N THR A 198 -9.58 -14.85 -4.86
CA THR A 198 -8.42 -15.55 -5.43
C THR A 198 -8.82 -16.89 -6.04
N ASP A 199 -9.70 -17.65 -5.40
CA ASP A 199 -10.26 -18.90 -5.92
C ASP A 199 -11.03 -18.66 -7.23
N LEU A 200 -12.07 -17.83 -7.20
CA LEU A 200 -12.99 -17.65 -8.32
C LEU A 200 -12.29 -17.07 -9.56
N HIS A 201 -11.37 -16.11 -9.39
CA HIS A 201 -10.84 -15.32 -10.51
C HIS A 201 -9.41 -15.65 -10.93
N ASN A 202 -8.67 -16.50 -10.19
CA ASN A 202 -7.36 -16.98 -10.65
C ASN A 202 -7.54 -18.08 -11.72
N PRO A 203 -7.05 -17.92 -12.96
CA PRO A 203 -7.21 -18.94 -14.01
C PRO A 203 -6.47 -20.26 -13.73
N LYS A 204 -5.53 -20.28 -12.78
CA LYS A 204 -4.82 -21.50 -12.36
C LYS A 204 -5.68 -22.42 -11.48
N VAL A 205 -6.75 -21.91 -10.86
CA VAL A 205 -7.65 -22.70 -10.01
C VAL A 205 -8.71 -23.34 -10.90
N VAL A 206 -8.57 -24.65 -11.14
CA VAL A 206 -9.44 -25.43 -12.05
C VAL A 206 -10.83 -25.68 -11.44
N THR A 207 -10.87 -26.16 -10.20
CA THR A 207 -12.12 -26.42 -9.47
C THR A 207 -12.43 -25.24 -8.55
N LYS A 208 -13.44 -24.45 -8.90
CA LYS A 208 -13.84 -23.27 -8.13
C LYS A 208 -14.63 -23.62 -6.88
N MET A 209 -14.43 -22.88 -5.79
CA MET A 209 -15.31 -22.94 -4.62
C MET A 209 -16.74 -22.55 -4.99
N THR A 210 -17.71 -23.45 -4.70
CA THR A 210 -19.14 -23.15 -4.86
C THR A 210 -19.68 -22.32 -3.70
N LYS A 211 -20.87 -21.74 -3.87
CA LYS A 211 -21.54 -20.97 -2.81
C LYS A 211 -21.81 -21.82 -1.56
N GLU A 212 -22.21 -23.06 -1.74
CA GLU A 212 -22.51 -24.01 -0.65
C GLU A 212 -21.23 -24.36 0.13
N HIS A 213 -20.09 -24.45 -0.56
CA HIS A 213 -18.79 -24.66 0.07
C HIS A 213 -18.34 -23.42 0.86
N PHE A 214 -18.50 -22.22 0.29
CA PHE A 214 -18.22 -20.95 0.97
C PHE A 214 -19.06 -20.78 2.24
N LEU A 215 -20.37 -21.01 2.15
CA LEU A 215 -21.28 -20.97 3.31
C LEU A 215 -20.88 -21.98 4.38
N ARG A 216 -20.59 -23.23 4.00
CA ARG A 216 -20.17 -24.29 4.94
C ARG A 216 -18.82 -23.98 5.61
N GLY A 217 -17.90 -23.34 4.89
CA GLY A 217 -16.61 -22.90 5.43
C GLY A 217 -16.72 -21.81 6.50
N LEU A 218 -17.85 -21.11 6.55
CA LEU A 218 -18.17 -20.03 7.51
C LEU A 218 -19.28 -20.42 8.51
N ALA A 219 -19.63 -21.71 8.58
CA ALA A 219 -20.56 -22.22 9.57
C ALA A 219 -19.96 -22.14 11.00
N GLY A 220 -20.77 -21.78 11.97
CA GLY A 220 -20.42 -21.72 13.39
C GLY A 220 -19.40 -20.64 13.80
N ILE A 221 -19.08 -19.67 12.94
CA ILE A 221 -18.04 -18.65 13.24
C ILE A 221 -18.46 -17.62 14.30
N ASN A 222 -19.76 -17.49 14.61
CA ASN A 222 -20.21 -16.54 15.62
C ASN A 222 -19.81 -17.01 17.03
N PRO A 223 -19.59 -16.08 17.99
CA PRO A 223 -19.47 -16.43 19.40
C PRO A 223 -20.65 -17.32 19.85
N GLY A 224 -20.35 -18.50 20.39
CA GLY A 224 -21.34 -19.52 20.73
C GLY A 224 -21.66 -20.56 19.65
N GLY A 225 -20.99 -20.54 18.49
CA GLY A 225 -21.06 -21.61 17.48
C GLY A 225 -22.26 -21.53 16.52
N ASN A 226 -22.93 -20.38 16.44
CA ASN A 226 -24.06 -20.15 15.53
C ASN A 226 -23.60 -19.68 14.14
N ASP A 227 -24.43 -19.91 13.13
CA ASP A 227 -24.19 -19.46 11.74
C ASP A 227 -24.53 -17.98 11.54
N LEU A 228 -23.85 -17.32 10.60
CA LEU A 228 -24.32 -16.05 10.02
C LEU A 228 -25.51 -16.30 9.06
N PRO A 229 -26.37 -15.30 8.81
CA PRO A 229 -27.46 -15.44 7.85
C PRO A 229 -26.94 -15.87 6.46
N ALA A 230 -27.43 -17.00 5.95
CA ALA A 230 -27.02 -17.54 4.65
C ALA A 230 -27.30 -16.58 3.48
N THR A 231 -28.30 -15.70 3.61
CA THR A 231 -28.60 -14.63 2.66
C THR A 231 -27.51 -13.55 2.63
N TYR A 232 -26.91 -13.21 3.76
CA TYR A 232 -25.84 -12.22 3.87
C TYR A 232 -24.55 -12.74 3.22
N LEU A 233 -24.08 -13.93 3.63
CA LEU A 233 -22.89 -14.56 3.07
C LEU A 233 -23.08 -14.99 1.61
N GLY A 234 -24.27 -15.47 1.24
CA GLY A 234 -24.61 -15.81 -0.14
C GLY A 234 -24.60 -14.59 -1.07
N GLY A 235 -25.11 -13.44 -0.61
CA GLY A 235 -25.06 -12.19 -1.35
C GLY A 235 -23.64 -11.63 -1.52
N ILE A 236 -22.77 -11.81 -0.52
CA ILE A 236 -21.32 -11.52 -0.64
C ILE A 236 -20.70 -12.41 -1.73
N TYR A 237 -20.97 -13.71 -1.70
CA TYR A 237 -20.46 -14.64 -2.73
C TYR A 237 -20.89 -14.20 -4.14
N ASP A 238 -22.17 -13.89 -4.33
CA ASP A 238 -22.70 -13.47 -5.64
C ASP A 238 -22.02 -12.19 -6.15
N ARG A 239 -21.83 -11.18 -5.30
CA ARG A 239 -21.17 -9.93 -5.68
C ARG A 239 -19.69 -10.11 -5.98
N ILE A 240 -18.97 -10.96 -5.24
CA ILE A 240 -17.56 -11.29 -5.51
C ILE A 240 -17.43 -12.11 -6.80
N GLN A 241 -18.35 -13.03 -7.08
CA GLN A 241 -18.38 -13.81 -8.32
C GLN A 241 -18.65 -12.92 -9.54
N GLN A 242 -19.60 -11.99 -9.44
CA GLN A 242 -19.97 -11.09 -10.54
C GLN A 242 -18.93 -9.98 -10.78
N CYS A 243 -18.37 -9.43 -9.71
CA CYS A 243 -17.43 -8.32 -9.77
C CYS A 243 -16.16 -8.65 -8.97
N PRO A 244 -15.03 -8.91 -9.62
CA PRO A 244 -13.73 -9.06 -8.96
C PRO A 244 -13.45 -7.91 -7.99
N LEU A 245 -12.84 -8.20 -6.83
CA LEU A 245 -12.14 -7.17 -6.06
C LEU A 245 -11.00 -6.58 -6.90
N ALA A 246 -10.66 -5.33 -6.66
CA ALA A 246 -9.46 -4.69 -7.21
C ALA A 246 -8.15 -5.19 -6.56
N LEU A 247 -8.06 -6.49 -6.28
CA LEU A 247 -6.79 -7.15 -6.00
C LEU A 247 -5.96 -7.13 -7.29
N THR A 248 -5.11 -6.11 -7.45
CA THR A 248 -4.20 -6.02 -8.60
C THR A 248 -3.06 -7.03 -8.45
N HIS A 249 -3.41 -8.30 -8.69
CA HIS A 249 -2.55 -9.40 -9.10
C HIS A 249 -2.94 -9.88 -10.52
N ALA A 250 -3.84 -9.15 -11.21
CA ALA A 250 -4.24 -9.38 -12.58
C ALA A 250 -3.08 -9.04 -13.54
N ALA A 251 -2.18 -10.02 -13.69
CA ALA A 251 -0.89 -9.95 -14.34
C ALA A 251 0.10 -8.94 -13.70
N HIS A 252 1.33 -8.98 -14.19
CA HIS A 252 2.08 -7.74 -14.41
C HIS A 252 1.10 -6.67 -14.92
N MET A 253 1.19 -5.42 -14.43
CA MET A 253 0.81 -4.32 -15.31
C MET A 253 1.55 -4.57 -16.61
N SER A 254 0.81 -4.82 -17.70
CA SER A 254 1.35 -5.28 -18.99
C SER A 254 2.58 -4.44 -19.30
N LEU A 255 3.77 -5.04 -19.14
CA LEU A 255 4.97 -4.30 -18.75
C LEU A 255 5.11 -3.11 -19.69
N PRO A 256 5.04 -1.86 -19.15
CA PRO A 256 4.78 -0.68 -19.97
C PRO A 256 5.81 -0.67 -21.09
N ALA A 257 5.32 -0.86 -22.32
CA ALA A 257 6.19 -1.07 -23.45
C ALA A 257 7.16 0.11 -23.52
N CYS A 258 8.47 -0.17 -23.57
CA CYS A 258 9.56 0.78 -23.42
C CYS A 258 9.17 2.12 -24.05
N ASP A 259 9.11 3.19 -23.26
CA ASP A 259 8.52 4.47 -23.69
C ASP A 259 9.17 5.00 -24.98
N GLU A 260 10.42 4.61 -25.24
CA GLU A 260 11.23 4.96 -26.40
C GLU A 260 11.05 3.99 -27.59
N CYS A 261 11.35 2.69 -27.43
CA CYS A 261 11.31 1.73 -28.55
C CYS A 261 10.02 0.92 -28.69
N LYS A 262 9.06 1.08 -27.77
CA LYS A 262 7.78 0.34 -27.66
C LYS A 262 7.91 -1.19 -27.60
N ALA A 263 9.08 -1.71 -27.25
CA ALA A 263 9.27 -3.13 -26.98
C ALA A 263 8.58 -3.54 -25.66
N PRO A 264 7.93 -4.71 -25.58
CA PRO A 264 7.43 -5.24 -24.31
C PRO A 264 8.60 -5.53 -23.38
N MET A 265 8.49 -5.15 -22.11
CA MET A 265 9.55 -5.42 -21.12
C MET A 265 9.35 -6.81 -20.49
N HIS A 266 10.40 -7.35 -19.88
CA HIS A 266 10.34 -8.47 -18.97
C HIS A 266 10.78 -8.08 -17.54
N GLY A 267 10.54 -8.95 -16.57
CA GLY A 267 10.57 -8.61 -15.13
C GLY A 267 11.93 -8.24 -14.52
N GLY A 268 12.99 -8.10 -15.33
CA GLY A 268 14.28 -7.54 -14.94
C GLY A 268 14.63 -6.20 -15.63
N ASP A 269 13.86 -5.76 -16.62
CA ASP A 269 14.30 -4.74 -17.58
C ASP A 269 13.78 -3.33 -17.26
N GLN A 270 13.26 -3.10 -16.04
CA GLN A 270 12.62 -1.82 -15.69
C GLN A 270 13.62 -0.78 -15.18
N TYR A 271 14.05 0.10 -16.07
CA TYR A 271 14.72 1.35 -15.69
C TYR A 271 13.68 2.47 -15.63
N THR A 272 13.35 2.91 -14.41
CA THR A 272 12.59 4.14 -14.17
C THR A 272 13.57 5.31 -14.20
N SER A 273 13.75 5.92 -15.38
CA SER A 273 14.55 7.14 -15.50
C SER A 273 13.65 8.37 -15.40
N VAL A 274 14.20 9.44 -14.85
CA VAL A 274 13.55 10.72 -14.63
C VAL A 274 14.00 11.66 -15.74
N VAL A 275 13.08 12.06 -16.62
CA VAL A 275 13.38 13.11 -17.60
C VAL A 275 13.27 14.46 -16.92
N VAL A 276 14.39 15.16 -16.87
CA VAL A 276 14.52 16.56 -16.49
C VAL A 276 14.45 17.45 -17.73
N ASP A 277 14.01 18.70 -17.55
CA ASP A 277 13.96 19.70 -18.62
C ASP A 277 15.03 20.78 -18.39
N ASP A 278 15.96 20.88 -19.34
CA ASP A 278 17.09 21.79 -19.31
C ASP A 278 16.66 23.27 -19.27
N ALA A 279 15.43 23.59 -19.70
CA ALA A 279 14.89 24.95 -19.68
C ALA A 279 14.35 25.39 -18.29
N VAL A 280 14.24 24.48 -17.32
CA VAL A 280 13.66 24.75 -15.99
C VAL A 280 14.59 24.28 -14.87
N PHE A 281 15.85 24.71 -14.94
CA PHE A 281 16.82 24.64 -13.85
C PHE A 281 16.47 25.67 -12.76
N CYS A 282 16.41 25.24 -11.49
CA CYS A 282 16.15 26.15 -10.38
C CYS A 282 17.47 26.58 -9.74
N GLU A 283 18.07 27.69 -10.20
CA GLU A 283 19.36 28.21 -9.70
C GLU A 283 19.42 28.39 -8.17
N ALA A 284 18.28 28.65 -7.52
CA ALA A 284 18.19 28.84 -6.07
C ALA A 284 18.16 27.52 -5.27
N LEU A 285 17.91 26.37 -5.92
CA LEU A 285 17.84 25.05 -5.29
C LEU A 285 18.94 24.10 -5.79
N ASP A 286 19.68 24.46 -6.85
CA ASP A 286 20.69 23.63 -7.51
C ASP A 286 20.13 22.25 -7.97
N THR A 287 18.85 22.24 -8.37
CA THR A 287 18.12 21.05 -8.79
C THR A 287 17.33 21.25 -10.09
N TRP A 288 17.14 20.14 -10.79
CA TRP A 288 16.38 20.05 -12.02
C TRP A 288 14.91 19.66 -11.75
N THR A 289 13.99 20.19 -12.54
CA THR A 289 12.57 19.86 -12.42
C THR A 289 12.25 18.51 -13.08
N VAL A 290 11.62 17.59 -12.34
CA VAL A 290 11.13 16.30 -12.86
C VAL A 290 9.93 16.50 -13.76
N VAL A 291 10.07 16.22 -15.06
CA VAL A 291 9.00 16.44 -16.06
C VAL A 291 8.21 15.18 -16.37
N LYS A 292 8.87 14.02 -16.48
CA LYS A 292 8.18 12.73 -16.69
C LYS A 292 9.00 11.54 -16.18
N ASN A 293 8.32 10.59 -15.53
CA ASN A 293 8.86 9.25 -15.31
C ASN A 293 8.75 8.44 -16.61
N VAL A 294 9.84 7.77 -17.00
CA VAL A 294 9.95 7.03 -18.26
C VAL A 294 10.45 5.62 -17.97
N SER A 295 9.77 4.61 -18.54
CA SER A 295 10.20 3.21 -18.45
C SER A 295 11.01 2.82 -19.68
N LEU A 296 12.28 2.46 -19.50
CA LEU A 296 13.21 2.10 -20.58
C LEU A 296 13.74 0.67 -20.42
N CYS A 297 14.06 0.01 -21.53
CA CYS A 297 14.75 -1.30 -21.53
C CYS A 297 16.26 -1.12 -21.44
N ASP A 298 16.98 -2.20 -21.10
CA ASP A 298 18.45 -2.30 -21.12
C ASP A 298 19.08 -1.57 -22.32
N ALA A 299 18.61 -1.86 -23.53
CA ALA A 299 19.19 -1.30 -24.76
C ALA A 299 18.96 0.21 -24.91
N CYS A 300 17.79 0.72 -24.53
CA CYS A 300 17.50 2.16 -24.55
C CYS A 300 18.23 2.90 -23.41
N CYS A 301 18.30 2.29 -22.23
CA CYS A 301 19.06 2.79 -21.08
C CYS A 301 20.55 2.91 -21.42
N ALA A 302 21.17 1.82 -21.89
CA ALA A 302 22.58 1.81 -22.33
C ALA A 302 22.85 2.76 -23.52
N GLY A 303 21.90 2.88 -24.45
CA GLY A 303 21.98 3.83 -25.56
C GLY A 303 22.03 5.30 -25.09
N ARG A 304 21.20 5.66 -24.10
CA ARG A 304 21.21 6.99 -23.48
C ARG A 304 22.47 7.24 -22.67
N GLN A 305 22.97 6.26 -21.91
CA GLN A 305 24.23 6.37 -21.18
C GLN A 305 25.43 6.59 -22.13
N ALA A 306 25.46 5.89 -23.27
CA ALA A 306 26.47 6.10 -24.29
C ALA A 306 26.37 7.50 -24.95
N ALA A 307 25.16 8.02 -25.14
CA ALA A 307 24.94 9.37 -25.67
C ALA A 307 25.34 10.47 -24.67
N ALA A 308 24.97 10.35 -23.40
CA ALA A 308 25.31 11.29 -22.33
C ALA A 308 26.83 11.40 -22.15
N SER A 309 27.58 10.30 -22.30
CA SER A 309 29.06 10.31 -22.27
C SER A 309 29.72 11.15 -23.38
N ARG A 310 28.96 11.61 -24.38
CA ARG A 310 29.45 12.40 -25.52
C ARG A 310 28.91 13.83 -25.59
N SER A 311 27.91 14.21 -24.80
CA SER A 311 27.46 15.61 -24.72
C SER A 311 28.22 16.35 -23.62
N ARG A 312 28.87 17.46 -23.97
CA ARG A 312 29.40 18.41 -22.97
C ARG A 312 28.35 19.42 -22.51
N ASP A 313 27.11 19.26 -23.00
CA ASP A 313 25.99 20.17 -22.85
C ASP A 313 24.73 19.41 -22.36
N GLY A 314 24.23 19.74 -21.18
CA GLY A 314 22.86 19.40 -20.72
C GLY A 314 22.68 18.11 -19.92
N PHE A 315 22.79 16.94 -20.57
CA PHE A 315 22.13 15.72 -20.07
C PHE A 315 22.87 14.97 -18.95
N TRP A 316 22.22 14.87 -17.78
CA TRP A 316 22.63 14.00 -16.67
C TRP A 316 21.61 12.86 -16.44
N ASP A 317 22.11 11.63 -16.33
CA ASP A 317 21.32 10.42 -16.06
C ASP A 317 21.47 10.00 -14.58
N ILE A 318 20.36 9.85 -13.85
CA ILE A 318 20.36 9.30 -12.48
C ILE A 318 20.39 7.76 -12.57
N GLY A 319 21.43 7.26 -13.23
CA GLY A 319 21.61 5.86 -13.62
C GLY A 319 22.25 4.97 -12.55
N ARG A 320 21.66 4.92 -11.35
CA ARG A 320 21.76 3.84 -10.31
C ARG A 320 21.28 4.39 -8.97
N ILE A 321 20.06 4.04 -8.58
CA ILE A 321 19.68 3.98 -7.16
C ILE A 321 19.75 2.49 -6.79
N LEU A 322 20.85 2.12 -6.14
CA LEU A 322 20.99 0.86 -5.39
C LEU A 322 20.58 1.12 -3.93
#